data_AF-A0A7C2AUF7-F1
#
_entry.id   AF-A0A7C2AUF7-F1
#
_cell.length_a   1.000
_cell.length_b   1.000
_cell.length_c   1.000
_cell.angle_alpha   90.00
_cell.angle_beta   90.00
_cell.angle_gamma   90.00
#
_symmetry.space_group_name_H-M   'P 1'
#
loop_
_entity.id
_entity.type
_entity.pdbx_description
1 polymer ?
#
loop_
_entity_poly.entity_id
_entity_poly.type
_entity_poly.pdbx_seq_one_letter_code
_entity_poly.pdbx_strand_id
1 'polypeptide(L)'
;AQGFESVTTYIQSGNVIFESKGLNKEDLKKTIEKAIKEKYTFHVQVNIRTNKELKGIVDNCPYKEAKVEGNGTKILVTFLQSTPSNQKQEILLGYVKSPERLTIQGNEVYLYCPNGYGKSKLSNTFLENKLGISATTRNWKSVKKLYELSMN
;
A
#
# COMPACT_ATOMS: atom_id res chain seq x y z
N ALA A 1 25.71 -1.99 -8.10
CA ALA A 1 24.69 -2.84 -7.46
C ALA A 1 24.53 -2.36 -6.02
N GLN A 2 23.31 -2.14 -5.53
CA GLN A 2 23.05 -1.47 -4.25
C GLN A 2 23.19 -2.39 -3.00
N GLY A 3 23.78 -3.57 -3.12
CA GLY A 3 23.98 -4.49 -1.98
C GLY A 3 22.71 -5.20 -1.48
N PHE A 4 21.65 -5.26 -2.30
CA PHE A 4 20.43 -6.04 -1.97
C PHE A 4 20.57 -7.49 -2.40
N GLU A 5 20.13 -8.41 -1.54
CA GLU A 5 20.08 -9.85 -1.79
C GLU A 5 18.64 -10.25 -2.21
N SER A 6 18.50 -11.35 -2.95
CA SER A 6 17.20 -11.98 -3.30
C SER A 6 16.17 -11.06 -4.00
N VAL A 7 16.62 -10.13 -4.85
CA VAL A 7 15.73 -9.14 -5.49
C VAL A 7 14.75 -9.80 -6.47
N THR A 8 13.46 -9.76 -6.16
CA THR A 8 12.39 -10.26 -7.03
C THR A 8 11.37 -9.15 -7.32
N THR A 9 10.98 -8.98 -8.58
CA THR A 9 9.87 -8.10 -8.96
C THR A 9 8.57 -8.87 -9.05
N TYR A 10 7.47 -8.29 -8.56
CA TYR A 10 6.13 -8.83 -8.75
C TYR A 10 5.32 -7.87 -9.60
N ILE A 11 5.02 -8.30 -10.83
CA ILE A 11 4.26 -7.61 -11.90
C ILE A 11 4.83 -6.22 -12.30
N GLN A 12 4.33 -5.62 -13.37
CA GLN A 12 4.80 -4.31 -13.89
C GLN A 12 4.44 -3.10 -13.01
N SER A 13 3.87 -3.27 -11.81
CA SER A 13 3.34 -2.18 -10.99
C SER A 13 4.31 -1.65 -9.93
N GLY A 14 5.62 -1.86 -10.09
CA GLY A 14 6.64 -1.34 -9.17
C GLY A 14 6.61 -1.97 -7.78
N ASN A 15 6.50 -3.30 -7.66
CA ASN A 15 6.74 -4.00 -6.40
C ASN A 15 8.06 -4.77 -6.46
N VAL A 16 8.87 -4.63 -5.40
CA VAL A 16 10.16 -5.27 -5.27
C VAL A 16 10.22 -5.95 -3.90
N ILE A 17 10.61 -7.22 -3.88
CA ILE A 17 10.93 -7.99 -2.68
C ILE A 17 12.45 -8.09 -2.64
N PHE A 18 13.05 -7.83 -1.48
CA PHE A 18 14.49 -7.91 -1.29
C PHE A 18 14.80 -8.19 0.19
N GLU A 19 15.99 -8.69 0.44
CA GLU A 19 16.55 -8.80 1.77
C GLU A 19 17.61 -7.70 2.00
N SER A 20 17.67 -7.19 3.22
CA SER A 20 18.70 -6.26 3.65
C SER A 20 19.09 -6.49 5.11
N LYS A 21 20.40 -6.51 5.35
CA LYS A 21 21.00 -6.61 6.68
C LYS A 21 21.55 -5.24 7.07
N GLY A 22 21.16 -4.72 8.23
CA GLY A 22 21.84 -3.59 8.87
C GLY A 22 21.35 -2.18 8.53
N LEU A 23 20.38 -1.99 7.63
CA LEU A 23 19.76 -0.68 7.40
C LEU A 23 18.33 -0.61 7.97
N ASN A 24 17.99 0.52 8.58
CA ASN A 24 16.61 0.80 8.97
C ASN A 24 15.76 1.18 7.73
N LYS A 25 14.43 1.21 7.88
CA LYS A 25 13.49 1.46 6.76
C LYS A 25 13.70 2.80 6.07
N GLU A 26 14.05 3.84 6.80
CA GLU A 26 14.20 5.18 6.24
C GLU A 26 15.46 5.27 5.39
N ASP A 27 16.56 4.64 5.84
CA ASP A 27 17.79 4.57 5.07
C ASP A 27 17.63 3.70 3.82
N LEU A 28 16.87 2.60 3.92
CA LEU A 28 16.49 1.77 2.77
C LEU A 28 15.69 2.57 1.75
N LYS A 29 14.66 3.28 2.21
CA LYS A 29 13.83 4.14 1.37
C LYS A 29 14.69 5.16 0.64
N LYS A 30 15.50 5.95 1.35
CA LYS A 30 16.37 6.98 0.75
C LYS A 30 17.34 6.39 -0.27
N THR A 31 17.96 5.26 0.07
CA THR A 31 18.89 4.55 -0.83
C THR A 31 18.22 4.14 -2.14
N ILE A 32 16.99 3.59 -2.06
CA ILE A 32 16.25 3.13 -3.23
C ILE A 32 15.75 4.32 -4.05
N GLU A 33 15.17 5.35 -3.42
CA GLU A 33 14.69 6.57 -4.10
C GLU A 33 15.82 7.28 -4.84
N LYS A 34 17.00 7.39 -4.21
CA LYS A 34 18.21 7.95 -4.83
C LYS A 34 18.65 7.13 -6.03
N ALA A 35 18.72 5.80 -5.89
CA ALA A 35 19.11 4.91 -6.98
C ALA A 35 18.17 5.00 -8.20
N ILE A 36 16.85 5.10 -7.95
CA ILE A 36 15.85 5.26 -9.01
C ILE A 36 16.06 6.61 -9.71
N LYS A 37 16.25 7.69 -8.95
CA LYS A 37 16.47 9.04 -9.50
C LYS A 37 17.74 9.11 -10.35
N GLU A 38 18.85 8.56 -9.87
CA GLU A 38 20.13 8.58 -10.59
C GLU A 38 20.06 7.78 -11.89
N LYS A 39 19.36 6.64 -11.87
CA LYS A 39 19.28 5.75 -13.04
C LYS A 39 18.25 6.19 -14.08
N TYR A 40 17.10 6.70 -13.63
CA TYR A 40 15.94 6.93 -14.50
C TYR A 40 15.52 8.39 -14.59
N THR A 41 16.26 9.30 -13.94
CA THR A 41 16.05 10.77 -13.96
C THR A 41 14.70 11.28 -13.48
N PHE A 42 13.86 10.43 -12.89
CA PHE A 42 12.63 10.82 -12.21
C PHE A 42 12.61 10.37 -10.73
N HIS A 43 11.90 11.12 -9.90
CA HIS A 43 11.70 10.79 -8.50
C HIS A 43 10.47 9.88 -8.35
N VAL A 44 10.64 8.80 -7.58
CA VAL A 44 9.54 7.91 -7.17
C VAL A 44 9.56 7.84 -5.66
N GLN A 45 8.40 7.95 -5.04
CA GLN A 45 8.25 7.71 -3.61
C GLN A 45 8.22 6.21 -3.33
N VAL A 46 9.02 5.77 -2.36
CA VAL A 46 9.15 4.37 -1.98
C VAL A 46 8.45 4.13 -0.64
N ASN A 47 7.70 3.02 -0.56
CA ASN A 47 7.11 2.53 0.69
C ASN A 47 7.76 1.19 1.04
N ILE A 48 8.41 1.11 2.21
CA ILE A 48 9.09 -0.10 2.68
C ILE A 48 8.21 -0.81 3.70
N ARG A 49 7.93 -2.09 3.45
CA ARG A 49 7.17 -2.96 4.35
C ARG A 49 7.94 -4.24 4.63
N THR A 50 8.02 -4.59 5.91
CA THR A 50 8.57 -5.87 6.38
C THR A 50 7.53 -6.98 6.22
N ASN A 51 8.00 -8.24 6.19
CA ASN A 51 7.12 -9.41 6.22
C ASN A 51 6.13 -9.35 7.40
N LYS A 52 6.60 -8.97 8.60
CA LYS A 52 5.77 -8.85 9.81
C LYS A 52 4.65 -7.82 9.65
N GLU A 53 4.93 -6.68 9.01
CA GLU A 53 3.88 -5.69 8.72
C GLU A 53 2.89 -6.20 7.68
N LEU A 54 3.37 -6.82 6.60
CA LEU A 54 2.48 -7.41 5.59
C LEU A 54 1.57 -8.48 6.20
N LYS A 55 2.10 -9.32 7.11
CA LYS A 55 1.30 -10.26 7.89
C LYS A 55 0.20 -9.56 8.68
N GLY A 56 0.56 -8.53 9.44
CA GLY A 56 -0.39 -7.75 10.23
C GLY A 56 -1.49 -7.12 9.36
N ILE A 57 -1.13 -6.63 8.17
CA ILE A 57 -2.07 -6.05 7.21
C ILE A 57 -3.04 -7.10 6.67
N VAL A 58 -2.54 -8.31 6.38
CA VAL A 58 -3.33 -9.45 5.91
C VAL A 58 -4.34 -9.92 6.96
N ASP A 59 -3.87 -10.08 8.20
CA ASP A 59 -4.63 -10.60 9.32
C ASP A 59 -5.72 -9.63 9.81
N ASN A 60 -5.43 -8.32 9.81
CA ASN A 60 -6.32 -7.29 10.35
C ASN A 60 -7.29 -6.67 9.33
N CYS A 61 -7.28 -7.13 8.07
CA CYS A 61 -8.18 -6.57 7.07
C CYS A 61 -9.67 -6.80 7.45
N PRO A 62 -10.48 -5.72 7.53
CA PRO A 62 -11.82 -5.73 8.12
C PRO A 62 -12.90 -6.37 7.23
N TYR A 63 -12.66 -6.51 5.92
CA TYR A 63 -13.67 -6.95 4.96
C TYR A 63 -13.53 -8.43 4.62
N LYS A 64 -13.71 -9.32 5.60
CA LYS A 64 -13.47 -10.77 5.45
C LYS A 64 -14.39 -11.41 4.40
N GLU A 65 -15.66 -11.03 4.39
CA GLU A 65 -16.67 -11.46 3.42
C GLU A 65 -16.29 -11.08 1.97
N ALA A 66 -15.78 -9.87 1.79
CA ALA A 66 -15.31 -9.38 0.50
C ALA A 66 -13.99 -10.04 0.04
N LYS A 67 -13.28 -10.77 0.91
CA LYS A 67 -12.12 -11.58 0.49
C LYS A 67 -12.57 -12.80 -0.33
N VAL A 68 -13.77 -13.31 -0.06
CA VAL A 68 -14.38 -14.46 -0.75
C VAL A 68 -15.04 -14.00 -2.06
N GLU A 69 -15.74 -12.88 -2.03
CA GLU A 69 -16.38 -12.29 -3.21
C GLU A 69 -15.36 -11.69 -4.20
N GLY A 70 -15.54 -11.95 -5.49
CA GLY A 70 -14.74 -11.32 -6.55
C GLY A 70 -13.23 -11.60 -6.48
N ASN A 71 -12.81 -12.68 -5.80
CA ASN A 71 -11.42 -13.10 -5.64
C ASN A 71 -10.50 -12.01 -5.06
N GLY A 72 -11.02 -11.19 -4.13
CA GLY A 72 -10.27 -10.11 -3.48
C GLY A 72 -9.99 -8.88 -4.36
N THR A 73 -10.46 -8.83 -5.61
CA THR A 73 -10.25 -7.67 -6.50
C THR A 73 -11.04 -6.43 -6.07
N LYS A 74 -12.01 -6.61 -5.17
CA LYS A 74 -12.88 -5.55 -4.64
C LYS A 74 -12.27 -4.84 -3.43
N ILE A 75 -11.17 -5.35 -2.88
CA ILE A 75 -10.48 -4.77 -1.74
C ILE A 75 -9.17 -4.14 -2.22
N LEU A 76 -8.90 -2.95 -1.71
CA LEU A 76 -7.64 -2.24 -1.87
C LEU A 76 -7.07 -1.89 -0.52
N VAL A 77 -5.75 -1.82 -0.47
CA VAL A 77 -4.99 -1.27 0.65
C VAL A 77 -4.18 -0.10 0.13
N THR A 78 -4.33 1.03 0.78
CA THR A 78 -3.51 2.21 0.54
C THR A 78 -2.52 2.34 1.69
N PHE A 79 -1.24 2.29 1.36
CA PHE A 79 -0.13 2.46 2.30
C PHE A 79 0.22 3.95 2.38
N LEU A 80 -0.06 4.57 3.53
CA LEU A 80 0.27 5.95 3.83
C LEU A 80 1.71 6.06 4.33
N GLN A 81 2.39 7.17 4.04
CA GLN A 81 3.73 7.46 4.57
C GLN A 81 3.71 7.83 6.07
N SER A 82 2.58 8.29 6.58
CA SER A 82 2.40 8.65 7.99
C SER A 82 0.95 8.46 8.43
N THR A 83 0.73 8.45 9.75
CA THR A 83 -0.62 8.31 10.30
C THR A 83 -1.41 9.61 10.10
N PRO A 84 -2.60 9.58 9.49
CA PRO A 84 -3.44 10.75 9.36
C PRO A 84 -3.98 11.19 10.72
N SER A 85 -4.12 12.50 10.95
CA SER A 85 -4.77 13.02 12.15
C SER A 85 -6.25 12.63 12.20
N ASN A 86 -6.83 12.54 13.40
CA ASN A 86 -8.25 12.18 13.58
C ASN A 86 -9.19 13.07 12.76
N GLN A 87 -8.94 14.40 12.75
CA GLN A 87 -9.70 15.34 11.93
C GLN A 87 -9.67 14.99 10.43
N LYS A 88 -8.49 14.63 9.89
CA LYS A 88 -8.35 14.23 8.48
C LYS A 88 -9.01 12.88 8.20
N GLN A 89 -8.97 11.97 9.17
CA GLN A 89 -9.68 10.68 9.09
C GLN A 89 -11.19 10.90 9.00
N GLU A 90 -11.77 11.72 9.87
CA GLU A 90 -13.20 12.05 9.87
C GLU A 90 -13.63 12.72 8.57
N ILE A 91 -12.86 13.69 8.08
CA ILE A 91 -13.10 14.35 6.79
C ILE A 91 -13.13 13.31 5.66
N LEU A 92 -12.14 12.42 5.61
CA LEU A 92 -12.07 11.38 4.58
C LEU A 92 -13.28 10.44 4.64
N LEU A 93 -13.68 10.01 5.85
CA LEU A 93 -14.84 9.14 6.05
C LEU A 93 -16.15 9.79 5.58
N GLY A 94 -16.29 11.11 5.68
CA GLY A 94 -17.46 11.85 5.17
C GLY A 94 -17.67 11.76 3.66
N TYR A 95 -16.64 11.39 2.90
CA TYR A 95 -16.72 11.20 1.44
C TYR A 95 -17.13 9.78 1.03
N VAL A 96 -17.14 8.83 1.95
CA VAL A 96 -17.48 7.43 1.67
C VAL A 96 -18.98 7.33 1.40
N LYS A 97 -19.35 6.66 0.31
CA LYS A 97 -20.75 6.46 -0.09
C LYS A 97 -21.05 4.97 -0.20
N SER A 98 -22.20 4.56 0.31
CA SER A 98 -22.71 3.19 0.10
C SER A 98 -22.80 2.89 -1.41
N PRO A 99 -22.43 1.68 -1.86
CA PRO A 99 -22.05 0.49 -1.06
C PRO A 99 -20.54 0.38 -0.74
N GLU A 100 -19.75 1.42 -0.97
CA GLU A 100 -18.33 1.42 -0.60
C GLU A 100 -18.15 1.50 0.92
N ARG A 101 -17.07 0.88 1.41
CA ARG A 101 -16.67 0.94 2.82
C ARG A 101 -15.19 1.30 2.90
N LEU A 102 -14.84 2.16 3.86
CA LEU A 102 -13.47 2.59 4.11
C LEU A 102 -13.17 2.47 5.60
N THR A 103 -12.00 1.93 5.92
CA THR A 103 -11.52 1.77 7.30
C THR A 103 -10.06 2.21 7.34
N ILE A 104 -9.71 3.03 8.33
CA ILE A 104 -8.34 3.52 8.53
C ILE A 104 -7.79 2.81 9.77
N GLN A 105 -6.61 2.20 9.64
CA GLN A 105 -5.89 1.53 10.73
C GLN A 105 -4.43 1.94 10.65
N GLY A 106 -3.96 2.79 11.56
CA GLY A 106 -2.59 3.28 11.55
C GLY A 106 -2.23 3.97 10.23
N ASN A 107 -1.34 3.36 9.45
CA ASN A 107 -0.85 3.89 8.17
C ASN A 107 -1.53 3.21 6.98
N GLU A 108 -2.60 2.47 7.20
CA GLU A 108 -3.30 1.71 6.17
C GLU A 108 -4.74 2.19 6.04
N VAL A 109 -5.14 2.44 4.79
CA VAL A 109 -6.55 2.62 4.44
C VAL A 109 -7.02 1.38 3.70
N TYR A 110 -7.99 0.68 4.26
CA TYR A 110 -8.69 -0.43 3.63
C TYR A 110 -9.93 0.09 2.94
N LEU A 111 -10.00 -0.09 1.62
CA LEU A 111 -11.13 0.33 0.79
C LEU A 111 -11.80 -0.90 0.17
N TYR A 112 -13.10 -1.05 0.38
CA TYR A 112 -13.95 -2.01 -0.30
C TYR A 112 -14.82 -1.32 -1.35
N CYS A 113 -14.61 -1.70 -2.61
CA CYS A 113 -15.32 -1.18 -3.78
C CYS A 113 -16.08 -2.33 -4.48
N PRO A 114 -17.30 -2.69 -4.05
CA PRO A 114 -18.07 -3.79 -4.64
C PRO A 114 -18.34 -3.58 -6.14
N ASN A 115 -18.54 -2.33 -6.55
CA ASN A 115 -18.77 -1.96 -7.95
C ASN A 115 -17.48 -1.86 -8.79
N GLY A 116 -16.32 -2.15 -8.19
CA GLY A 116 -15.00 -2.07 -8.81
C GLY A 116 -14.31 -0.73 -8.60
N TYR A 117 -13.00 -0.77 -8.37
CA TYR A 117 -12.19 0.41 -8.04
C TYR A 117 -12.18 1.49 -9.12
N GLY A 118 -12.22 1.10 -10.40
CA GLY A 118 -12.26 2.07 -11.52
C GLY A 118 -13.51 2.96 -11.54
N LYS A 119 -14.56 2.62 -10.78
CA LYS A 119 -15.76 3.44 -10.61
C LYS A 119 -15.76 4.24 -9.30
N SER A 120 -14.79 4.00 -8.42
CA SER A 120 -14.68 4.68 -7.13
C SER A 120 -14.15 6.10 -7.31
N LYS A 121 -14.69 7.03 -6.53
CA LYS A 121 -14.10 8.39 -6.41
C LYS A 121 -12.97 8.43 -5.38
N LEU A 122 -12.79 7.38 -4.57
CA LEU A 122 -11.79 7.26 -3.53
C LEU A 122 -10.44 6.76 -4.11
N SER A 123 -9.95 7.44 -5.15
CA SER A 123 -8.69 7.10 -5.82
C SER A 123 -7.46 7.42 -4.95
N ASN A 124 -6.29 6.85 -5.28
CA ASN A 124 -5.03 7.17 -4.59
C ASN A 124 -4.80 8.68 -4.49
N THR A 125 -4.91 9.39 -5.61
CA THR A 125 -4.74 10.86 -5.66
C THR A 125 -5.78 11.58 -4.81
N PHE A 126 -7.03 11.10 -4.79
CA PHE A 126 -8.05 11.66 -3.90
C PHE A 126 -7.66 11.50 -2.43
N LEU A 127 -7.20 10.32 -2.03
CA LEU A 127 -6.74 10.05 -0.66
C LEU A 127 -5.55 10.94 -0.29
N GLU A 128 -4.55 11.05 -1.18
CA GLU A 128 -3.38 11.91 -0.98
C GLU A 128 -3.78 13.37 -0.79
N ASN A 129 -4.69 13.88 -1.63
CA ASN A 129 -5.15 15.27 -1.54
C ASN A 129 -5.93 15.54 -0.25
N LYS A 130 -6.79 14.61 0.18
CA LYS A 130 -7.60 14.80 1.41
C LYS A 130 -6.79 14.64 2.68
N LEU A 131 -5.82 13.73 2.68
CA LEU A 131 -4.98 13.48 3.85
C LEU A 131 -3.75 14.39 3.87
N GLY A 132 -3.33 14.96 2.73
CA GLY A 132 -2.04 15.64 2.59
C GLY A 132 -0.87 14.71 2.90
N ILE A 133 -1.01 13.42 2.61
CA ILE A 133 -0.04 12.36 2.91
C ILE A 133 0.16 11.55 1.64
N SER A 134 1.41 11.40 1.22
CA SER A 134 1.79 10.51 0.11
C SER A 134 1.33 9.09 0.38
N ALA A 135 0.83 8.43 -0.67
CA ALA A 135 0.20 7.14 -0.54
C ALA A 135 0.44 6.24 -1.74
N THR A 136 0.44 4.93 -1.50
CA THR A 136 0.51 3.93 -2.56
C THR A 136 -0.63 2.93 -2.42
N THR A 137 -1.51 2.87 -3.42
CA THR A 137 -2.64 1.93 -3.42
C THR A 137 -2.30 0.65 -4.18
N ARG A 138 -2.66 -0.50 -3.60
CA ARG A 138 -2.54 -1.82 -4.21
C ARG A 138 -3.84 -2.60 -4.01
N ASN A 139 -4.20 -3.43 -4.99
CA ASN A 139 -5.30 -4.36 -4.81
C ASN A 139 -4.90 -5.47 -3.80
N TRP A 140 -5.90 -6.08 -3.18
CA TRP A 140 -5.66 -7.09 -2.14
C TRP A 140 -4.95 -8.35 -2.65
N LYS A 141 -5.17 -8.75 -3.90
CA LYS A 141 -4.47 -9.89 -4.52
C LYS A 141 -2.96 -9.65 -4.55
N SER A 142 -2.54 -8.44 -4.91
CA SER A 142 -1.13 -8.03 -4.86
C SER A 142 -0.60 -8.04 -3.44
N VAL A 143 -1.32 -7.49 -2.46
CA VAL A 143 -0.88 -7.48 -1.06
C VAL A 143 -0.67 -8.90 -0.53
N LYS A 144 -1.62 -9.80 -0.74
CA LYS A 144 -1.48 -11.21 -0.37
C LYS A 144 -0.28 -11.86 -1.05
N LYS A 145 -0.09 -11.60 -2.36
CA LYS A 145 1.02 -12.19 -3.09
C LYS A 145 2.38 -11.67 -2.63
N LEU A 146 2.48 -10.38 -2.29
CA LEU A 146 3.68 -9.80 -1.70
C LEU A 146 3.98 -10.41 -0.34
N TYR A 147 2.95 -10.63 0.49
CA TYR A 147 3.11 -11.33 1.76
C TYR A 147 3.65 -12.75 1.54
N GLU A 148 3.03 -13.55 0.67
CA GLU A 148 3.50 -14.90 0.32
C GLU A 148 4.95 -14.91 -0.16
N LEU A 149 5.31 -13.99 -1.07
CA LEU A 149 6.67 -13.91 -1.62
C LEU A 149 7.70 -13.46 -0.58
N SER A 150 7.29 -12.71 0.44
CA SER A 150 8.17 -12.24 1.52
C SER A 150 8.40 -13.27 2.63
N MET A 151 7.80 -14.46 2.55
CA MET A 151 8.05 -15.57 3.48
C MET A 151 9.21 -16.47 3.05
N ASN A 152 9.59 -16.37 1.78
CA ASN A 152 10.69 -17.13 1.19
C ASN A 152 12.01 -16.42 1.44
#